data_AF-A0A518IT02-F1
#
_entry.id   AF-A0A518IT02-F1
#
_cell.length_a   1.000
_cell.length_b   1.000
_cell.length_c   1.000
_cell.angle_alpha   90.00
_cell.angle_beta   90.00
_cell.angle_gamma   90.00
#
_symmetry.space_group_name_H-M   'P 1'
#
loop_
_entity.id
_entity.type
_entity.pdbx_description
1 polymer ?
#
loop_
_entity_poly.entity_id
_entity_poly.type
_entity_poly.pdbx_seq_one_letter_code
_entity_poly.pdbx_strand_id
1 'polypeptide(L)'
;MRYAFRLAELLGHNPDRRRRPGTIKAIVEHTGLDRHQVASLLKNEAKYIPIEALSKLCDYLIDHGHATPAELPGALFAVRAEHFWELLARRRQLELCVGIRQGDVNDAPEQAWVVASDSVLMGALLNGVSTLGGSARHHAAGSSVNGSTKAEENPPQPERLLQTLVWSPGHVSTEETHLRANSVYESFSGAPGDKAMVCIGSVKSNPVAEVLFSEAFGCDPFVSQDDVEKASDRACPFFMRYRDFDPKPPSSTAGERLSKTEAADKPGLWVETDNGTWEWAGGGQNSDVALVFYIFREALGRLDMVLSGFTGRATRYLAKTLATRSEAFWPPVYEEPHVQIGAYIVEYETDGSKAKSEDLLMTNVSSAAKITPLSAKAIERRIVSNG
;
A
#
# COMPACT_ATOMS: atom_id res chain seq x y z
N MET A 1 4.34 13.87 6.39
CA MET A 1 5.25 13.74 7.56
C MET A 1 4.49 14.06 8.86
N ARG A 2 4.26 13.08 9.74
CA ARG A 2 3.65 13.31 11.06
C ARG A 2 4.70 13.11 12.14
N TYR A 3 5.04 14.17 12.87
CA TYR A 3 5.90 14.02 14.05
C TYR A 3 5.12 13.26 15.12
N ALA A 4 5.68 12.15 15.58
CA ALA A 4 5.15 11.34 16.65
C ALA A 4 6.06 11.43 17.87
N PHE A 5 5.42 11.60 19.02
CA PHE A 5 6.07 11.61 20.32
C PHE A 5 6.19 10.17 20.84
N ARG A 6 7.41 9.64 20.90
CA ARG A 6 7.73 8.22 21.19
C ARG A 6 7.84 7.89 22.68
N LEU A 7 7.20 8.67 23.54
CA LEU A 7 7.31 8.49 25.00
C LEU A 7 6.87 7.09 25.45
N ALA A 8 5.77 6.56 24.94
CA ALA A 8 5.30 5.22 25.31
C ALA A 8 6.25 4.11 24.88
N GLU A 9 6.94 4.28 23.76
CA GLU A 9 7.86 3.29 23.20
C GLU A 9 9.17 3.25 24.00
N LEU A 10 9.75 4.40 24.30
CA LEU A 10 10.96 4.50 25.15
C LEU A 10 10.73 3.94 26.56
N LEU A 11 9.50 4.03 27.06
CA LEU A 11 9.11 3.53 28.37
C LEU A 11 8.67 2.05 28.36
N GLY A 12 8.56 1.41 27.20
CA GLY A 12 7.99 0.07 27.07
C GLY A 12 6.53 -0.03 27.56
N HIS A 13 5.78 1.08 27.45
CA HIS A 13 4.44 1.21 28.00
C HIS A 13 3.41 0.44 27.14
N ASN A 14 2.80 -0.61 27.71
CA ASN A 14 1.73 -1.38 27.08
C ASN A 14 0.35 -0.91 27.62
N PRO A 15 -0.61 -0.49 26.78
CA PRO A 15 -1.90 0.07 27.20
C PRO A 15 -2.89 -0.95 27.81
N ASP A 16 -2.49 -2.19 28.03
CA ASP A 16 -3.35 -3.25 28.58
C ASP A 16 -3.87 -2.91 29.98
N ARG A 17 -5.19 -2.71 30.10
CA ARG A 17 -5.89 -2.25 31.33
C ARG A 17 -5.68 -3.16 32.55
N ARG A 18 -5.27 -4.42 32.34
CA ARG A 18 -5.04 -5.41 33.40
C ARG A 18 -3.67 -5.31 34.06
N ARG A 19 -2.67 -4.75 33.37
CA ARG A 19 -1.35 -4.45 33.95
C ARG A 19 -1.30 -2.95 34.22
N ARG A 20 -1.78 -2.47 35.36
CA ARG A 20 -1.72 -1.03 35.69
C ARG A 20 -0.25 -0.63 35.90
N PRO A 21 0.41 0.08 34.96
CA PRO A 21 1.78 0.49 35.17
C PRO A 21 1.72 1.81 35.95
N GLY A 22 2.47 1.93 37.04
CA GLY A 22 2.61 3.18 37.80
C GLY A 22 3.26 4.33 37.01
N THR A 23 3.58 4.12 35.72
CA THR A 23 4.33 5.01 34.84
C THR A 23 3.74 6.43 34.75
N ILE A 24 2.42 6.58 34.59
CA ILE A 24 1.79 7.92 34.54
C ILE A 24 2.03 8.67 35.86
N LYS A 25 1.87 7.98 36.99
CA LYS A 25 2.09 8.58 38.32
C LYS A 25 3.56 8.95 38.52
N ALA A 26 4.49 8.08 38.14
CA ALA A 26 5.92 8.32 38.25
C ALA A 26 6.37 9.52 37.41
N ILE A 27 5.89 9.65 36.17
CA ILE A 27 6.19 10.80 35.32
C ILE A 27 5.63 12.08 35.94
N VAL A 28 4.37 12.07 36.40
CA VAL A 28 3.74 13.24 37.04
C VAL A 28 4.52 13.67 38.29
N GLU A 29 4.95 12.73 39.13
CA GLU A 29 5.71 13.01 40.35
C GLU A 29 7.11 13.58 40.07
N HIS A 30 7.80 13.10 39.03
CA HIS A 30 9.15 13.57 38.67
C HIS A 30 9.14 14.88 37.88
N THR A 31 8.20 15.03 36.95
CA THR A 31 8.18 16.16 36.01
C THR A 31 7.27 17.31 36.46
N GLY A 32 6.34 17.05 37.39
CA GLY A 32 5.31 18.01 37.79
C GLY A 32 4.28 18.30 36.69
N LEU A 33 4.23 17.50 35.62
CA LEU A 33 3.27 17.65 34.53
C LEU A 33 1.88 17.18 34.95
N ASP A 34 0.85 17.72 34.31
CA ASP A 34 -0.52 17.29 34.56
C ASP A 34 -0.76 15.84 34.09
N ARG A 35 -1.56 15.09 34.85
CA ARG A 35 -1.86 13.68 34.56
C ARG A 35 -2.51 13.50 33.18
N HIS A 36 -3.40 14.40 32.77
CA HIS A 36 -4.04 14.32 31.46
C HIS A 36 -3.06 14.65 30.34
N GLN A 37 -2.14 15.58 30.58
CA GLN A 37 -1.07 15.89 29.64
C GLN A 37 -0.13 14.70 29.43
N VAL A 38 0.32 14.04 30.51
CA VAL A 38 1.16 12.83 30.44
C VAL A 38 0.42 11.68 29.74
N ALA A 39 -0.87 11.49 30.03
CA ALA A 39 -1.68 10.48 29.36
C ALA A 39 -1.83 10.77 27.85
N SER A 40 -2.02 12.03 27.47
CA SER A 40 -2.10 12.46 26.08
C SER A 40 -0.75 12.28 25.35
N LEU A 41 0.37 12.54 26.02
CA LEU A 41 1.72 12.30 25.49
C LEU A 41 2.00 10.82 25.27
N LEU A 42 1.61 9.94 26.20
CA LEU A 42 1.74 8.48 26.05
C LEU A 42 0.87 7.93 24.91
N LYS A 43 -0.27 8.55 24.63
CA LYS A 43 -1.15 8.20 23.51
C LYS A 43 -0.78 8.88 22.19
N ASN A 44 0.24 9.75 22.20
CA ASN A 44 0.63 10.57 21.05
C ASN A 44 -0.54 11.46 20.53
N GLU A 45 -1.38 11.95 21.44
CA GLU A 45 -2.53 12.83 21.15
C GLU A 45 -2.18 14.32 21.37
N ALA A 46 -1.07 14.60 22.03
CA ALA A 46 -0.65 15.97 22.35
C ALA A 46 -0.10 16.69 21.11
N LYS A 47 -0.75 17.79 20.70
CA LYS A 47 -0.33 18.61 19.54
C LYS A 47 0.89 19.50 19.81
N TYR A 48 1.16 19.82 21.06
CA TYR A 48 2.27 20.68 21.46
C TYR A 48 2.78 20.25 22.84
N ILE A 49 4.09 20.42 23.05
CA ILE A 49 4.70 20.27 24.36
C ILE A 49 5.54 21.52 24.66
N PRO A 50 5.33 22.20 25.81
CA PRO A 50 6.20 23.29 26.23
C PRO A 50 7.65 22.82 26.35
N ILE A 51 8.61 23.66 25.96
CA ILE A 51 10.04 23.30 26.01
C ILE A 51 10.49 22.92 27.43
N GLU A 52 9.96 23.59 28.45
CA GLU A 52 10.23 23.24 29.85
C GLU A 52 9.69 21.85 30.22
N ALA A 53 8.51 21.48 29.72
CA ALA A 53 7.92 20.17 29.93
C ALA A 53 8.73 19.08 29.21
N LEU A 54 9.20 19.38 28.01
CA LEU A 54 10.09 18.51 27.24
C LEU A 54 11.41 18.29 27.96
N SER A 55 12.04 19.35 28.49
CA SER A 55 13.28 19.24 29.28
C SER A 55 13.10 18.30 30.46
N LYS A 56 12.05 18.48 31.26
CA LYS A 56 11.79 17.63 32.44
C LYS A 56 11.50 16.18 32.07
N LEU A 57 10.88 15.93 30.92
CA LEU A 57 10.69 14.57 30.40
C LEU A 57 12.01 13.95 29.94
N CYS A 58 12.89 14.72 29.30
CA CYS A 58 14.24 14.25 28.98
C CYS A 58 15.01 13.88 30.25
N ASP A 59 14.98 14.73 31.28
CA ASP A 59 15.61 14.47 32.57
C ASP A 59 15.06 13.18 33.21
N TYR A 60 13.73 12.99 33.20
CA TYR A 60 13.10 11.76 33.68
C TYR A 60 13.62 10.51 32.95
N LEU A 61 13.73 10.57 31.63
CA LEU A 61 14.17 9.43 30.81
C LEU A 61 15.65 9.09 31.03
N ILE A 62 16.48 10.11 31.29
CA ILE A 62 17.89 9.92 31.62
C ILE A 62 18.02 9.30 33.02
N ASP A 63 17.35 9.89 34.02
CA ASP A 63 17.44 9.47 35.42
C ASP A 63 16.95 8.02 35.64
N HIS A 64 15.96 7.59 34.84
CA HIS A 64 15.38 6.25 34.92
C HIS A 64 16.01 5.27 33.92
N GLY A 65 17.05 5.68 33.18
CA GLY A 65 17.83 4.82 32.29
C GLY A 65 17.10 4.38 31.01
N HIS A 66 16.08 5.14 30.58
CA HIS A 66 15.30 4.86 29.36
C HIS A 66 15.95 5.39 28.08
N ALA A 67 16.83 6.39 28.18
CA ALA A 67 17.56 6.96 27.05
C ALA A 67 18.85 7.64 27.53
N THR A 68 19.82 7.82 26.63
CA THR A 68 21.06 8.55 26.95
C THR A 68 20.94 10.05 26.64
N PRO A 69 21.73 10.93 27.29
CA PRO A 69 21.73 12.36 27.01
C PRO A 69 22.06 12.71 25.55
N ALA A 70 22.82 11.86 24.87
CA ALA A 70 23.22 12.07 23.47
C ALA A 70 22.08 11.83 22.47
N GLU A 71 21.05 11.07 22.86
CA GLU A 71 19.94 10.69 21.99
C GLU A 71 18.73 11.62 22.14
N LEU A 72 18.63 12.37 23.25
CA LEU A 72 17.51 13.26 23.54
C LEU A 72 17.79 14.72 23.10
N PRO A 73 16.77 15.47 22.67
CA PRO A 73 15.36 15.09 22.56
C PRO A 73 15.03 14.30 21.28
N GLY A 74 16.01 14.05 20.40
CA GLY A 74 15.80 13.40 19.10
C GLY A 74 15.06 12.07 19.19
N ALA A 75 15.40 11.21 20.15
CA ALA A 75 14.74 9.92 20.37
C ALA A 75 13.25 10.03 20.73
N LEU A 76 12.82 11.15 21.30
CA LEU A 76 11.41 11.41 21.62
C LEU A 76 10.57 11.75 20.39
N PHE A 77 11.20 12.21 19.31
CA PHE A 77 10.51 12.59 18.09
C PHE A 77 10.90 11.64 16.97
N ALA A 78 9.92 10.92 16.43
CA ALA A 78 10.10 10.27 15.14
C ALA A 78 9.16 10.86 14.12
N VAL A 79 9.57 10.77 12.87
CA VAL A 79 8.63 10.81 11.76
C VAL A 79 7.88 9.50 11.79
N ARG A 80 6.59 9.51 12.20
CA ARG A 80 5.73 8.37 11.92
C ARG A 80 5.37 8.41 10.46
N ALA A 81 5.58 7.29 9.81
CA ALA A 81 5.15 7.08 8.46
C ALA A 81 3.59 7.09 8.43
N GLU A 82 3.02 7.58 7.34
CA GLU A 82 1.60 7.92 7.24
C GLU A 82 0.75 6.64 7.20
N HIS A 83 -0.40 6.61 7.88
CA HIS A 83 -1.31 5.46 7.79
C HIS A 83 -1.74 5.22 6.32
N PHE A 84 -2.16 4.00 5.99
CA PHE A 84 -2.41 3.60 4.60
C PHE A 84 -3.23 4.63 3.78
N TRP A 85 -4.34 5.13 4.32
CA TRP A 85 -5.15 6.14 3.63
C TRP A 85 -4.55 7.54 3.64
N GLU A 86 -3.80 7.90 4.69
CA GLU A 86 -3.12 9.18 4.77
C GLU A 86 -2.04 9.31 3.70
N LEU A 87 -1.34 8.20 3.36
CA LEU A 87 -0.36 8.16 2.26
C LEU A 87 -0.95 8.70 0.96
N LEU A 88 -2.18 8.30 0.63
CA LEU A 88 -2.89 8.71 -0.58
C LEU A 88 -3.55 10.08 -0.41
N ALA A 89 -4.26 10.30 0.69
CA ALA A 89 -5.12 11.47 0.87
C ALA A 89 -4.34 12.77 1.08
N ARG A 90 -3.09 12.70 1.54
CA ARG A 90 -2.21 13.85 1.68
C ARG A 90 -1.56 14.28 0.38
N ARG A 91 -1.55 13.43 -0.65
CA ARG A 91 -0.94 13.78 -1.93
C ARG A 91 -1.74 14.90 -2.57
N ARG A 92 -1.05 15.94 -3.01
CA ARG A 92 -1.68 17.06 -3.72
C ARG A 92 -2.41 16.61 -4.98
N GLN A 93 -1.82 15.67 -5.72
CA GLN A 93 -2.42 15.05 -6.91
C GLN A 93 -2.55 13.54 -6.72
N LEU A 94 -3.72 12.98 -6.98
CA LEU A 94 -3.96 11.54 -7.02
C LEU A 94 -4.48 11.15 -8.40
N GLU A 95 -3.76 10.26 -9.06
CA GLU A 95 -4.09 9.73 -10.38
C GLU A 95 -4.45 8.25 -10.29
N LEU A 96 -5.65 7.89 -10.75
CA LEU A 96 -6.11 6.51 -10.85
C LEU A 96 -5.93 6.03 -12.28
N CYS A 97 -4.97 5.11 -12.48
CA CYS A 97 -4.71 4.51 -13.78
C CYS A 97 -5.52 3.22 -13.92
N VAL A 98 -6.35 3.13 -14.96
CA VAL A 98 -7.30 2.02 -15.15
C VAL A 98 -7.22 1.46 -16.56
N GLY A 99 -7.21 0.13 -16.65
CA GLY A 99 -7.28 -0.61 -17.91
C GLY A 99 -8.66 -0.54 -18.56
N ILE A 100 -8.70 -0.21 -19.85
CA ILE A 100 -9.91 -0.28 -20.67
C ILE A 100 -9.82 -1.43 -21.67
N ARG A 101 -10.99 -1.97 -21.99
CA ARG A 101 -11.20 -3.04 -22.97
C ARG A 101 -12.11 -2.53 -24.05
N GLN A 102 -11.89 -3.01 -25.26
CA GLN A 102 -12.80 -2.78 -26.37
C GLN A 102 -13.47 -4.10 -26.75
N GLY A 103 -14.66 -4.01 -27.34
CA GLY A 103 -15.32 -5.14 -28.00
C GLY A 103 -14.55 -5.53 -29.27
N ASP A 104 -15.22 -5.49 -30.41
CA ASP A 104 -14.56 -5.79 -31.68
C ASP A 104 -13.62 -4.65 -32.09
N VAL A 105 -12.56 -4.99 -32.83
CA VAL A 105 -11.55 -4.04 -33.33
C VAL A 105 -12.18 -2.97 -34.26
N ASN A 106 -13.35 -3.26 -34.81
CA ASN A 106 -14.13 -2.34 -35.66
C ASN A 106 -15.07 -1.41 -34.86
N ASP A 107 -15.22 -1.63 -33.56
CA ASP A 107 -16.02 -0.74 -32.73
C ASP A 107 -15.34 0.63 -32.64
N ALA A 108 -16.13 1.69 -32.46
CA ALA A 108 -15.55 3.00 -32.17
C ALA A 108 -14.85 2.97 -30.80
N PRO A 109 -13.73 3.70 -30.58
CA PRO A 109 -13.10 3.83 -29.27
C PRO A 109 -14.04 4.28 -28.15
N GLU A 110 -15.15 4.95 -28.52
CA GLU A 110 -16.25 5.36 -27.63
C GLU A 110 -16.96 4.18 -26.95
N GLN A 111 -16.80 2.95 -27.45
CA GLN A 111 -17.36 1.73 -26.87
C GLN A 111 -16.42 1.03 -25.90
N ALA A 112 -15.27 1.63 -25.58
CA ALA A 112 -14.37 1.09 -24.59
C ALA A 112 -15.00 1.10 -23.20
N TRP A 113 -14.75 0.04 -22.42
CA TRP A 113 -15.35 -0.16 -21.11
C TRP A 113 -14.31 -0.59 -20.07
N VAL A 114 -14.60 -0.25 -18.81
CA VAL A 114 -13.84 -0.68 -17.65
C VAL A 114 -14.53 -1.89 -17.04
N VAL A 115 -13.73 -2.90 -16.65
CA VAL A 115 -14.27 -4.12 -16.02
C VAL A 115 -14.91 -3.76 -14.69
N ALA A 116 -16.09 -4.32 -14.40
CA ALA A 116 -16.86 -4.01 -13.19
C ALA A 116 -16.06 -4.15 -11.88
N SER A 117 -15.16 -5.13 -11.78
CA SER A 117 -14.30 -5.32 -10.62
C SER A 117 -13.39 -4.12 -10.34
N ASP A 118 -12.84 -3.54 -11.40
CA ASP A 118 -11.86 -2.46 -11.33
C ASP A 118 -12.59 -1.16 -10.98
N SER A 119 -13.79 -0.96 -11.52
CA SER A 119 -14.70 0.13 -11.13
C SER A 119 -15.10 0.07 -9.64
N VAL A 120 -15.37 -1.12 -9.11
CA VAL A 120 -15.69 -1.29 -7.67
C VAL A 120 -14.49 -0.96 -6.80
N LEU A 121 -13.29 -1.41 -7.17
CA LEU A 121 -12.05 -1.09 -6.46
C LEU A 121 -11.73 0.40 -6.51
N MET A 122 -11.91 1.03 -7.67
CA MET A 122 -11.79 2.47 -7.84
C MET A 122 -12.75 3.25 -6.93
N GLY A 123 -14.02 2.83 -6.85
CA GLY A 123 -14.98 3.43 -5.93
C GLY A 123 -14.59 3.28 -4.47
N ALA A 124 -14.07 2.12 -4.07
CA ALA A 124 -13.58 1.88 -2.71
C ALA A 124 -12.38 2.78 -2.36
N LEU A 125 -11.46 3.00 -3.31
CA LEU A 125 -10.34 3.93 -3.16
C LEU A 125 -10.80 5.37 -2.97
N LEU A 126 -11.67 5.87 -3.85
CA LEU A 126 -12.19 7.23 -3.76
C LEU A 126 -12.91 7.48 -2.42
N ASN A 127 -13.68 6.51 -1.96
CA ASN A 127 -14.32 6.56 -0.64
C ASN A 127 -13.29 6.51 0.50
N GLY A 128 -12.28 5.64 0.40
CA GLY A 128 -11.22 5.51 1.41
C GLY A 128 -10.39 6.79 1.56
N VAL A 129 -9.98 7.39 0.44
CA VAL A 129 -9.20 8.63 0.39
C VAL A 129 -10.01 9.81 0.93
N SER A 130 -11.27 9.97 0.51
CA SER A 130 -12.13 11.08 0.96
C SER A 130 -12.56 10.99 2.43
N THR A 131 -12.53 9.79 3.03
CA THR A 131 -12.98 9.58 4.42
C THR A 131 -11.87 9.17 5.39
N LEU A 132 -10.63 9.05 4.90
CA LEU A 132 -9.51 8.43 5.62
C LEU A 132 -9.88 7.06 6.21
N GLY A 133 -10.53 6.22 5.41
CA GLY A 133 -11.03 4.92 5.85
C GLY A 133 -12.14 5.01 6.91
N GLY A 134 -12.89 6.11 6.94
CA GLY A 134 -13.94 6.38 7.94
C GLY A 134 -13.45 7.09 9.20
N SER A 135 -12.13 7.23 9.42
CA SER A 135 -11.57 7.89 10.60
C SER A 135 -11.84 9.41 10.64
N ALA A 136 -12.05 10.05 9.48
CA ALA A 136 -12.40 11.47 9.40
C ALA A 136 -13.68 11.83 10.19
N ARG A 137 -14.66 10.92 10.26
CA ARG A 137 -15.90 11.13 11.03
C ARG A 137 -15.66 11.15 12.54
N HIS A 138 -14.66 10.42 13.03
CA HIS A 138 -14.29 10.42 14.46
C HIS A 138 -13.51 11.68 14.85
N HIS A 139 -12.76 12.28 13.92
CA HIS A 139 -12.09 13.57 14.14
C HIS A 139 -13.09 14.73 14.29
N ALA A 140 -14.19 14.72 13.54
CA ALA A 140 -15.27 15.71 13.70
C ALA A 140 -16.02 15.54 15.03
N ALA A 141 -16.28 14.30 15.47
CA ALA A 141 -17.06 14.03 16.68
C ALA A 141 -16.32 14.31 18.00
N GLY A 142 -14.99 14.21 18.03
CA GLY A 142 -14.18 14.49 19.23
C GLY A 142 -13.91 15.97 19.50
N SER A 143 -14.27 16.85 18.57
CA SER A 143 -13.92 18.28 18.60
C SER A 143 -15.00 19.18 19.22
N SER A 144 -16.11 18.62 19.70
CA SER A 144 -17.30 19.39 20.11
C SER A 144 -17.35 19.81 21.59
N VAL A 145 -16.31 19.62 22.39
CA VAL A 145 -16.40 19.85 23.85
C VAL A 145 -15.79 21.17 24.34
N ASN A 146 -14.94 21.88 23.58
CA ASN A 146 -14.39 23.17 24.04
C ASN A 146 -14.43 24.24 22.95
N GLY A 147 -15.29 25.24 23.17
CA GLY A 147 -15.51 26.40 22.29
C GLY A 147 -14.27 27.29 22.14
N SER A 148 -13.37 26.88 21.26
CA SER A 148 -12.32 27.75 20.72
C SER A 148 -12.42 27.79 19.20
N THR A 149 -12.57 28.99 18.68
CA THR A 149 -12.53 29.36 17.26
C THR A 149 -11.16 29.04 16.67
N LYS A 150 -11.01 27.88 16.03
CA LYS A 150 -9.92 27.60 15.07
C LYS A 150 -10.47 26.70 13.96
N ALA A 151 -10.13 27.04 12.72
CA ALA A 151 -10.58 26.43 11.48
C ALA A 151 -10.84 24.92 11.60
N GLU A 152 -12.01 24.47 11.14
CA GLU A 152 -12.23 23.08 10.79
C GLU A 152 -11.11 22.68 9.81
N GLU A 153 -10.04 22.07 10.32
CA GLU A 153 -9.05 21.41 9.47
C GLU A 153 -9.78 20.26 8.81
N ASN A 154 -10.31 20.52 7.61
CA ASN A 154 -10.84 19.49 6.73
C ASN A 154 -9.83 18.33 6.69
N PRO A 155 -10.29 17.08 6.72
CA PRO A 155 -9.39 15.95 6.58
C PRO A 155 -8.54 16.14 5.33
N PRO A 156 -7.24 15.77 5.36
CA PRO A 156 -6.39 15.84 4.19
C PRO A 156 -7.07 15.14 3.02
N GLN A 157 -7.19 15.84 1.90
CA GLN A 157 -7.76 15.35 0.67
C GLN A 157 -6.93 15.86 -0.51
N PRO A 158 -6.82 15.08 -1.60
CA PRO A 158 -6.10 15.55 -2.78
C PRO A 158 -6.74 16.80 -3.38
N GLU A 159 -5.93 17.75 -3.82
CA GLU A 159 -6.40 18.93 -4.55
C GLU A 159 -6.87 18.57 -5.96
N ARG A 160 -6.22 17.59 -6.58
CA ARG A 160 -6.51 17.12 -7.94
C ARG A 160 -6.70 15.62 -7.96
N LEU A 161 -7.86 15.20 -8.44
CA LEU A 161 -8.18 13.80 -8.75
C LEU A 161 -8.17 13.64 -10.27
N LEU A 162 -7.32 12.76 -10.77
CA LEU A 162 -7.21 12.44 -12.19
C LEU A 162 -7.54 10.97 -12.42
N GLN A 163 -8.12 10.68 -13.58
CA GLN A 163 -8.31 9.32 -14.07
C GLN A 163 -7.64 9.21 -15.42
N THR A 164 -6.77 8.21 -15.56
CA THR A 164 -6.06 7.95 -16.81
C THR A 164 -6.39 6.56 -17.29
N LEU A 165 -6.77 6.47 -18.57
CA LEU A 165 -7.15 5.22 -19.22
C LEU A 165 -6.01 4.70 -20.10
N VAL A 166 -5.78 3.39 -20.04
CA VAL A 166 -4.78 2.66 -20.83
C VAL A 166 -5.38 1.38 -21.40
N TRP A 167 -4.92 0.98 -22.58
CA TRP A 167 -5.40 -0.25 -23.20
C TRP A 167 -4.96 -1.48 -22.41
N SER A 168 -5.91 -2.38 -22.12
CA SER A 168 -5.57 -3.72 -21.68
C SER A 168 -4.84 -4.46 -22.81
N PRO A 169 -3.78 -5.25 -22.53
CA PRO A 169 -3.10 -6.03 -23.55
C PRO A 169 -4.05 -6.94 -24.35
N GLY A 170 -3.88 -6.96 -25.67
CA GLY A 170 -4.69 -7.78 -26.58
C GLY A 170 -5.89 -7.08 -27.22
N HIS A 171 -6.18 -5.83 -26.85
CA HIS A 171 -7.24 -5.03 -27.49
C HIS A 171 -6.74 -4.12 -28.62
N VAL A 172 -5.51 -3.64 -28.52
CA VAL A 172 -4.81 -2.91 -29.58
C VAL A 172 -3.45 -3.58 -29.85
N SER A 173 -2.67 -3.03 -30.78
CA SER A 173 -1.33 -3.55 -31.05
C SER A 173 -0.45 -3.52 -29.78
N THR A 174 0.46 -4.48 -29.67
CA THR A 174 1.40 -4.56 -28.53
C THR A 174 2.25 -3.30 -28.41
N GLU A 175 2.71 -2.76 -29.55
CA GLU A 175 3.47 -1.52 -29.60
C GLU A 175 2.67 -0.33 -29.07
N GLU A 176 1.41 -0.17 -29.52
CA GLU A 176 0.54 0.91 -29.02
C GLU A 176 0.26 0.79 -27.51
N THR A 177 0.05 -0.44 -27.03
CA THR A 177 -0.14 -0.73 -25.60
C THR A 177 1.07 -0.28 -24.79
N HIS A 178 2.28 -0.66 -25.23
CA HIS A 178 3.53 -0.33 -24.54
C HIS A 178 3.84 1.18 -24.60
N LEU A 179 3.69 1.79 -25.78
CA LEU A 179 3.89 3.24 -25.97
C LEU A 179 2.95 4.04 -25.06
N ARG A 180 1.67 3.65 -24.99
CA ARG A 180 0.71 4.32 -24.12
C ARG A 180 1.08 4.15 -22.64
N ALA A 181 1.46 2.95 -22.21
CA ALA A 181 1.84 2.69 -20.82
C ALA A 181 3.07 3.50 -20.39
N ASN A 182 4.13 3.49 -21.21
CA ASN A 182 5.34 4.27 -20.96
C ASN A 182 5.03 5.77 -20.95
N SER A 183 4.30 6.28 -21.93
CA SER A 183 3.94 7.70 -21.99
C SER A 183 3.17 8.18 -20.76
N VAL A 184 2.23 7.36 -20.26
CA VAL A 184 1.47 7.68 -19.03
C VAL A 184 2.41 7.70 -17.82
N TYR A 185 3.28 6.70 -17.67
CA TYR A 185 4.18 6.63 -16.53
C TYR A 185 5.27 7.73 -16.56
N GLU A 186 5.83 8.02 -17.73
CA GLU A 186 6.79 9.12 -17.93
C GLU A 186 6.16 10.49 -17.62
N SER A 187 4.94 10.72 -18.09
CA SER A 187 4.20 11.95 -17.77
C SER A 187 3.95 12.10 -16.26
N PHE A 188 3.60 11.00 -15.58
CA PHE A 188 3.40 11.01 -14.13
C PHE A 188 4.71 11.23 -13.38
N SER A 189 5.74 10.45 -13.70
CA SER A 189 7.04 10.48 -13.00
C SER A 189 7.77 11.81 -13.20
N GLY A 190 7.68 12.41 -14.39
CA GLY A 190 8.27 13.71 -14.72
C GLY A 190 7.51 14.92 -14.19
N ALA A 191 6.25 14.78 -13.76
CA ALA A 191 5.50 15.89 -13.19
C ALA A 191 6.09 16.31 -11.83
N PRO A 192 6.37 17.60 -11.57
CA PRO A 192 6.91 18.02 -10.28
C PRO A 192 5.83 18.01 -9.19
N GLY A 193 6.28 17.90 -7.94
CA GLY A 193 5.43 18.04 -6.76
C GLY A 193 4.87 16.74 -6.21
N ASP A 194 4.06 16.92 -5.17
CA ASP A 194 3.54 15.86 -4.32
C ASP A 194 2.36 15.11 -4.97
N LYS A 195 2.55 13.82 -5.28
CA LYS A 195 1.65 13.07 -6.15
C LYS A 195 1.61 11.58 -5.86
N ALA A 196 0.47 10.95 -6.15
CA ALA A 196 0.27 9.51 -6.17
C ALA A 196 -0.27 9.04 -7.51
N MET A 197 0.20 7.88 -7.96
CA MET A 197 -0.45 7.08 -8.98
C MET A 197 -0.87 5.74 -8.39
N VAL A 198 -2.12 5.35 -8.63
CA VAL A 198 -2.64 4.02 -8.27
C VAL A 198 -3.03 3.29 -9.56
N CYS A 199 -2.26 2.26 -9.89
CA CYS A 199 -2.58 1.32 -10.96
C CYS A 199 -3.58 0.30 -10.45
N ILE A 200 -4.79 0.31 -11.03
CA ILE A 200 -5.83 -0.66 -10.73
C ILE A 200 -5.77 -1.78 -11.76
N GLY A 201 -5.65 -3.01 -11.28
CA GLY A 201 -5.55 -4.21 -12.12
C GLY A 201 -4.13 -4.80 -12.18
N SER A 202 -4.05 -6.01 -12.72
CA SER A 202 -2.79 -6.73 -12.96
C SER A 202 -2.17 -6.32 -14.30
N VAL A 203 -0.96 -6.81 -14.61
CA VAL A 203 -0.32 -6.60 -15.92
C VAL A 203 -1.14 -7.12 -17.11
N LYS A 204 -2.13 -7.99 -16.89
CA LYS A 204 -3.09 -8.44 -17.92
C LYS A 204 -4.18 -7.42 -18.26
N SER A 205 -4.38 -6.40 -17.43
CA SER A 205 -5.42 -5.38 -17.62
C SER A 205 -4.86 -3.96 -17.59
N ASN A 206 -3.80 -3.71 -16.83
CA ASN A 206 -3.16 -2.42 -16.73
C ASN A 206 -1.64 -2.56 -16.96
N PRO A 207 -1.14 -2.25 -18.18
CA PRO A 207 0.28 -2.37 -18.52
C PRO A 207 1.15 -1.35 -17.76
N VAL A 208 0.60 -0.28 -17.18
CA VAL A 208 1.38 0.69 -16.39
C VAL A 208 1.92 0.06 -15.11
N ALA A 209 1.23 -0.94 -14.54
CA ALA A 209 1.71 -1.68 -13.39
C ALA A 209 3.07 -2.34 -13.65
N GLU A 210 3.29 -2.83 -14.87
CA GLU A 210 4.56 -3.44 -15.29
C GLU A 210 5.70 -2.41 -15.34
N VAL A 211 5.43 -1.20 -15.85
CA VAL A 211 6.41 -0.09 -15.89
C VAL A 211 6.79 0.36 -14.48
N LEU A 212 5.81 0.42 -13.57
CA LEU A 212 6.03 0.74 -12.17
C LEU A 212 6.94 -0.30 -11.49
N PHE A 213 6.69 -1.59 -11.71
CA PHE A 213 7.55 -2.65 -11.17
C PHE A 213 8.95 -2.62 -11.78
N SER A 214 9.05 -2.33 -13.08
CA SER A 214 10.32 -2.10 -13.77
C SER A 214 11.14 -0.98 -13.13
N GLU A 215 10.53 0.14 -12.78
CA GLU A 215 11.21 1.23 -12.09
C GLU A 215 11.68 0.81 -10.68
N ALA A 216 10.83 0.08 -9.95
CA ALA A 216 11.11 -0.31 -8.58
C ALA A 216 12.23 -1.37 -8.48
N PHE A 217 12.29 -2.31 -9.43
CA PHE A 217 13.16 -3.51 -9.37
C PHE A 217 14.20 -3.59 -10.49
N GLY A 218 14.26 -2.61 -11.39
CA GLY A 218 15.35 -2.48 -12.36
C GLY A 218 15.32 -3.52 -13.48
N CYS A 219 14.12 -3.97 -13.87
CA CYS A 219 13.93 -4.85 -15.03
C CYS A 219 13.41 -4.09 -16.25
N ASP A 220 13.54 -4.69 -17.42
CA ASP A 220 12.89 -4.20 -18.63
C ASP A 220 11.38 -4.52 -18.60
N PRO A 221 10.50 -3.53 -18.76
CA PRO A 221 9.08 -3.78 -18.79
C PRO A 221 8.70 -4.50 -20.09
N PHE A 222 7.66 -5.32 -20.03
CA PHE A 222 7.13 -6.05 -21.20
C PHE A 222 8.10 -7.05 -21.83
N VAL A 223 9.07 -7.55 -21.05
CA VAL A 223 10.00 -8.60 -21.48
C VAL A 223 9.76 -9.84 -20.63
N SER A 224 9.51 -10.99 -21.27
CA SER A 224 9.29 -12.25 -20.54
C SER A 224 10.56 -12.68 -19.80
N GLN A 225 10.39 -13.06 -18.53
CA GLN A 225 11.41 -13.70 -17.72
C GLN A 225 11.19 -15.22 -17.56
N ASP A 226 10.39 -15.85 -18.42
CA ASP A 226 10.19 -17.30 -18.40
C ASP A 226 11.50 -18.09 -18.63
N ASP A 227 12.44 -17.51 -19.39
CA ASP A 227 13.68 -18.15 -19.80
C ASP A 227 14.92 -17.73 -18.98
N VAL A 228 14.74 -17.17 -17.78
CA VAL A 228 15.86 -16.98 -16.85
C VAL A 228 16.43 -18.33 -16.42
N GLU A 229 17.72 -18.40 -16.07
CA GLU A 229 18.37 -19.67 -15.73
C GLU A 229 17.81 -20.26 -14.44
N LYS A 230 17.66 -19.45 -13.38
CA LYS A 230 17.09 -19.86 -12.09
C LYS A 230 16.00 -18.89 -11.64
N ALA A 231 15.08 -19.35 -10.79
CA ALA A 231 14.03 -18.51 -10.24
C ALA A 231 14.59 -17.37 -9.37
N SER A 232 15.77 -17.56 -8.78
CA SER A 232 16.51 -16.49 -8.08
C SER A 232 16.89 -15.33 -8.98
N ASP A 233 17.01 -15.55 -10.29
CA ASP A 233 17.46 -14.57 -11.27
C ASP A 233 16.31 -13.67 -11.75
N ARG A 234 15.07 -13.94 -11.32
CA ARG A 234 13.93 -13.07 -11.58
C ARG A 234 14.09 -11.74 -10.86
N ALA A 235 13.76 -10.65 -11.55
CA ALA A 235 13.98 -9.30 -11.05
C ALA A 235 13.01 -8.89 -9.92
N CYS A 236 11.77 -9.37 -9.94
CA CYS A 236 10.77 -9.02 -8.92
C CYS A 236 10.64 -10.11 -7.85
N PRO A 237 10.33 -9.76 -6.59
CA PRO A 237 10.18 -10.74 -5.48
C PRO A 237 8.82 -11.48 -5.49
N PHE A 238 8.03 -11.28 -6.54
CA PHE A 238 6.76 -11.95 -6.78
C PHE A 238 6.62 -12.23 -8.28
N PHE A 239 5.82 -13.24 -8.59
CA PHE A 239 5.59 -13.73 -9.94
C PHE A 239 4.15 -14.17 -10.12
N MET A 240 3.45 -13.65 -11.12
CA MET A 240 2.11 -14.09 -11.47
C MET A 240 2.16 -15.15 -12.59
N ARG A 241 1.86 -16.40 -12.25
CA ARG A 241 1.71 -17.50 -13.21
C ARG A 241 0.36 -17.38 -13.92
N TYR A 242 0.39 -17.10 -15.23
CA TYR A 242 -0.81 -16.96 -16.06
C TYR A 242 -1.62 -18.25 -16.12
N ARG A 243 -2.94 -18.16 -16.30
CA ARG A 243 -3.75 -19.34 -16.63
C ARG A 243 -3.55 -19.70 -18.09
N ASP A 244 -3.80 -20.95 -18.41
CA ASP A 244 -3.56 -21.46 -19.76
C ASP A 244 -4.45 -20.76 -20.81
N PHE A 245 -5.62 -20.26 -20.39
CA PHE A 245 -6.60 -19.54 -21.21
C PHE A 245 -6.58 -18.01 -21.04
N ASP A 246 -5.75 -17.47 -20.13
CA ASP A 246 -5.62 -16.02 -19.97
C ASP A 246 -4.78 -15.45 -21.12
N PRO A 247 -4.92 -14.14 -21.45
CA PRO A 247 -3.92 -13.44 -22.23
C PRO A 247 -2.55 -13.54 -21.54
N LYS A 248 -1.50 -13.80 -22.32
CA LYS A 248 -0.13 -13.99 -21.86
C LYS A 248 0.78 -12.88 -22.43
N PRO A 249 0.55 -11.60 -22.07
CA PRO A 249 1.46 -10.55 -22.51
C PRO A 249 2.85 -10.82 -21.94
N PRO A 250 3.93 -10.53 -22.69
CA PRO A 250 5.28 -10.57 -22.16
C PRO A 250 5.39 -9.69 -20.92
N SER A 251 6.01 -10.20 -19.86
CA SER A 251 6.13 -9.49 -18.57
C SER A 251 7.31 -10.01 -17.76
N SER A 252 7.96 -9.11 -17.04
CA SER A 252 8.98 -9.40 -16.05
C SER A 252 8.38 -9.97 -14.76
N THR A 253 7.16 -9.53 -14.42
CA THR A 253 6.45 -9.90 -13.19
C THR A 253 5.45 -11.04 -13.35
N ALA A 254 5.24 -11.53 -14.57
CA ALA A 254 4.27 -12.57 -14.89
C ALA A 254 4.72 -13.42 -16.08
N GLY A 255 4.18 -14.64 -16.19
CA GLY A 255 4.63 -15.60 -17.19
C GLY A 255 4.02 -16.98 -17.01
N GLU A 256 4.61 -17.98 -17.67
CA GLU A 256 4.14 -19.37 -17.62
C GLU A 256 4.99 -20.25 -16.69
N ARG A 257 6.26 -19.88 -16.46
CA ARG A 257 7.20 -20.65 -15.62
C ARG A 257 8.06 -19.72 -14.77
N LEU A 258 8.61 -20.25 -13.66
CA LEU A 258 9.51 -19.49 -12.81
C LEU A 258 10.88 -19.29 -13.46
N SER A 259 11.42 -20.33 -14.11
CA SER A 259 12.69 -20.31 -14.83
C SER A 259 12.78 -21.46 -15.85
N LYS A 260 13.92 -21.58 -16.55
CA LYS A 260 14.24 -22.75 -17.38
C LYS A 260 14.26 -24.05 -16.59
N THR A 261 14.70 -24.02 -15.33
CA THR A 261 14.89 -25.22 -14.50
C THR A 261 13.77 -25.47 -13.50
N GLU A 262 12.93 -24.46 -13.23
CA GLU A 262 11.88 -24.53 -12.20
C GLU A 262 10.50 -24.23 -12.80
N ALA A 263 9.61 -25.22 -12.72
CA ALA A 263 8.24 -25.09 -13.18
C ALA A 263 7.37 -24.30 -12.18
N ALA A 264 6.34 -23.64 -12.70
CA ALA A 264 5.27 -23.03 -11.92
C ALA A 264 3.97 -23.81 -12.15
N ASP A 265 3.83 -24.94 -11.45
CA ASP A 265 2.78 -25.94 -11.72
C ASP A 265 1.35 -25.40 -11.57
N LYS A 266 1.19 -24.36 -10.75
CA LYS A 266 -0.11 -23.78 -10.40
C LYS A 266 -0.20 -22.33 -10.89
N PRO A 267 -1.25 -21.97 -11.65
CA PRO A 267 -1.60 -20.59 -11.85
C PRO A 267 -1.92 -19.87 -10.54
N GLY A 268 -1.60 -18.58 -10.51
CA GLY A 268 -1.73 -17.78 -9.30
C GLY A 268 -0.52 -16.91 -9.05
N LEU A 269 -0.36 -16.50 -7.80
CA LEU A 269 0.76 -15.67 -7.37
C LEU A 269 1.78 -16.53 -6.62
N TRP A 270 3.04 -16.39 -7.03
CA TRP A 270 4.21 -16.95 -6.38
C TRP A 270 5.01 -15.81 -5.77
N VAL A 271 5.62 -16.06 -4.62
CA VAL A 271 6.43 -15.09 -3.89
C VAL A 271 7.74 -15.73 -3.47
N GLU A 272 8.77 -14.91 -3.39
CA GLU A 272 10.06 -15.32 -2.87
C GLU A 272 10.08 -15.19 -1.34
N THR A 273 10.69 -16.18 -0.69
CA THR A 273 10.87 -16.24 0.76
C THR A 273 12.18 -15.58 1.20
N ASP A 274 12.38 -15.47 2.52
CA ASP A 274 13.62 -14.99 3.12
C ASP A 274 14.87 -15.73 2.61
N ASN A 275 14.74 -17.02 2.31
CA ASN A 275 15.84 -17.91 1.90
C ASN A 275 16.10 -17.91 0.39
N GLY A 276 15.34 -17.12 -0.38
CA GLY A 276 15.46 -17.08 -1.84
C GLY A 276 14.75 -18.22 -2.58
N THR A 277 13.97 -19.03 -1.86
CA THR A 277 13.08 -20.04 -2.47
C THR A 277 11.75 -19.41 -2.85
N TRP A 278 11.01 -20.04 -3.76
CA TRP A 278 9.72 -19.56 -4.23
C TRP A 278 8.56 -20.41 -3.71
N GLU A 279 7.50 -19.77 -3.25
CA GLU A 279 6.31 -20.42 -2.72
C GLU A 279 5.05 -19.89 -3.40
N TRP A 280 4.09 -20.80 -3.62
CA TRP A 280 2.79 -20.44 -4.18
C TRP A 280 1.88 -19.88 -3.09
N ALA A 281 1.45 -18.64 -3.25
CA ALA A 281 0.67 -17.91 -2.28
C ALA A 281 -0.86 -18.01 -2.51
N GLY A 282 -1.33 -18.38 -3.70
CA GLY A 282 -2.76 -18.56 -3.96
C GLY A 282 -3.17 -18.28 -5.41
N GLY A 283 -4.48 -18.34 -5.69
CA GLY A 283 -5.05 -18.12 -7.04
C GLY A 283 -5.56 -19.39 -7.74
N GLY A 284 -5.77 -20.45 -6.97
CA GLY A 284 -6.23 -21.75 -7.46
C GLY A 284 -7.75 -21.82 -7.63
N GLN A 285 -8.29 -23.04 -7.72
CA GLN A 285 -9.74 -23.25 -7.89
C GLN A 285 -10.54 -22.85 -6.64
N ASN A 286 -9.96 -23.07 -5.45
CA ASN A 286 -10.61 -22.83 -4.16
C ASN A 286 -9.98 -21.66 -3.39
N SER A 287 -9.02 -20.94 -3.99
CA SER A 287 -8.43 -19.75 -3.39
C SER A 287 -8.27 -18.66 -4.43
N ASP A 288 -8.52 -17.43 -4.03
CA ASP A 288 -8.17 -16.24 -4.81
C ASP A 288 -7.05 -15.49 -4.12
N VAL A 289 -6.33 -14.68 -4.89
CA VAL A 289 -5.19 -13.92 -4.37
C VAL A 289 -5.16 -12.52 -4.98
N ALA A 290 -4.73 -11.55 -4.19
CA ALA A 290 -4.44 -10.20 -4.63
C ALA A 290 -3.08 -9.72 -4.10
N LEU A 291 -2.51 -8.75 -4.79
CA LEU A 291 -1.29 -8.04 -4.46
C LEU A 291 -1.63 -6.57 -4.17
N VAL A 292 -1.17 -6.09 -3.02
CA VAL A 292 -1.11 -4.66 -2.68
C VAL A 292 0.36 -4.30 -2.63
N PHE A 293 0.80 -3.47 -3.57
CA PHE A 293 2.17 -2.98 -3.62
C PHE A 293 2.16 -1.46 -3.64
N TYR A 294 3.04 -0.83 -2.86
CA TYR A 294 3.32 0.59 -2.98
C TYR A 294 4.78 0.89 -2.67
N ILE A 295 5.33 1.90 -3.35
CA ILE A 295 6.61 2.51 -3.04
C ILE A 295 6.40 4.02 -2.88
N PHE A 296 6.79 4.54 -1.71
CA PHE A 296 6.78 5.95 -1.41
C PHE A 296 8.21 6.48 -1.38
N ARG A 297 8.53 7.36 -2.32
CA ARG A 297 9.81 8.08 -2.41
C ARG A 297 9.63 9.45 -1.78
N GLU A 298 9.99 9.56 -0.50
CA GLU A 298 9.71 10.74 0.32
C GLU A 298 10.37 12.01 -0.23
N ALA A 299 11.63 11.89 -0.69
CA ALA A 299 12.39 13.00 -1.27
C ALA A 299 11.71 13.61 -2.51
N LEU A 300 10.96 12.80 -3.26
CA LEU A 300 10.23 13.21 -4.45
C LEU A 300 8.77 13.57 -4.19
N GLY A 301 8.25 13.29 -2.97
CA GLY A 301 6.82 13.32 -2.69
C GLY A 301 6.02 12.42 -3.65
N ARG A 302 6.60 11.27 -4.06
CA ARG A 302 6.01 10.41 -5.08
C ARG A 302 5.58 9.09 -4.49
N LEU A 303 4.30 8.75 -4.65
CA LEU A 303 3.73 7.46 -4.28
C LEU A 303 3.32 6.70 -5.54
N ASP A 304 3.92 5.55 -5.76
CA ASP A 304 3.58 4.61 -6.82
C ASP A 304 2.88 3.41 -6.17
N MET A 305 1.65 3.08 -6.59
CA MET A 305 0.86 1.99 -6.00
C MET A 305 0.25 1.08 -7.07
N VAL A 306 0.25 -0.22 -6.82
CA VAL A 306 -0.43 -1.24 -7.63
C VAL A 306 -1.39 -2.03 -6.75
N LEU A 307 -2.65 -2.11 -7.17
CA LEU A 307 -3.69 -2.92 -6.54
C LEU A 307 -4.20 -3.93 -7.56
N SER A 308 -3.73 -5.17 -7.42
CA SER A 308 -3.90 -6.20 -8.45
C SER A 308 -4.55 -7.45 -7.86
N GLY A 309 -5.78 -7.76 -8.26
CA GLY A 309 -6.35 -9.08 -8.03
C GLY A 309 -6.00 -10.04 -9.15
N PHE A 310 -5.65 -11.29 -8.81
CA PHE A 310 -5.40 -12.34 -9.81
C PHE A 310 -6.65 -12.62 -10.68
N THR A 311 -7.84 -12.42 -10.10
CA THR A 311 -9.14 -12.49 -10.77
C THR A 311 -9.97 -11.23 -10.51
N GLY A 312 -11.02 -11.03 -11.31
CA GLY A 312 -12.02 -9.99 -11.04
C GLY A 312 -12.76 -10.22 -9.71
N ARG A 313 -12.85 -11.47 -9.24
CA ARG A 313 -13.40 -11.79 -7.91
C ARG A 313 -12.43 -11.35 -6.80
N ALA A 314 -11.14 -11.68 -6.91
CA ALA A 314 -10.10 -11.22 -5.99
C ALA A 314 -10.03 -9.68 -5.91
N THR A 315 -10.17 -9.00 -7.05
CA THR A 315 -10.18 -7.53 -7.14
C THR A 315 -11.36 -6.92 -6.36
N ARG A 316 -12.55 -7.53 -6.43
CA ARG A 316 -13.72 -7.10 -5.62
C ARG A 316 -13.53 -7.39 -4.13
N TYR A 317 -12.96 -8.54 -3.77
CA TYR A 317 -12.63 -8.82 -2.38
C TYR A 317 -11.59 -7.83 -1.82
N LEU A 318 -10.63 -7.42 -2.65
CA LEU A 318 -9.65 -6.41 -2.28
C LEU A 318 -10.31 -5.07 -1.99
N ALA A 319 -11.27 -4.64 -2.82
CA ALA A 319 -12.05 -3.42 -2.58
C ALA A 319 -12.71 -3.41 -1.19
N LYS A 320 -13.34 -4.53 -0.80
CA LYS A 320 -13.93 -4.68 0.54
C LYS A 320 -12.88 -4.72 1.64
N THR A 321 -11.76 -5.40 1.40
CA THR A 321 -10.66 -5.54 2.36
C THR A 321 -10.01 -4.20 2.67
N LEU A 322 -9.79 -3.35 1.66
CA LEU A 322 -9.29 -1.99 1.85
C LEU A 322 -10.26 -1.16 2.71
N ALA A 323 -11.56 -1.26 2.41
CA ALA A 323 -12.58 -0.52 3.14
C ALA A 323 -12.69 -0.90 4.64
N THR A 324 -12.37 -2.14 5.02
CA THR A 324 -12.55 -2.63 6.41
C THR A 324 -11.26 -2.89 7.16
N ARG A 325 -10.14 -3.15 6.47
CA ARG A 325 -8.87 -3.63 7.03
C ARG A 325 -7.65 -2.98 6.39
N SER A 326 -7.80 -1.77 5.84
CA SER A 326 -6.71 -0.97 5.27
C SER A 326 -5.47 -0.85 6.16
N GLU A 327 -5.63 -0.71 7.47
CA GLU A 327 -4.51 -0.65 8.43
C GLU A 327 -3.66 -1.92 8.47
N ALA A 328 -4.10 -3.04 7.89
CA ALA A 328 -3.30 -4.24 7.76
C ALA A 328 -2.24 -4.16 6.63
N PHE A 329 -2.33 -3.15 5.75
CA PHE A 329 -1.31 -2.82 4.75
C PHE A 329 -0.28 -1.80 5.27
N TRP A 330 -0.13 -1.79 6.60
CA TRP A 330 0.71 -0.91 7.37
C TRP A 330 1.26 -1.64 8.61
N PRO A 331 2.50 -1.40 9.07
CA PRO A 331 3.56 -0.53 8.52
C PRO A 331 4.20 -1.10 7.24
N PRO A 332 4.96 -0.29 6.46
CA PRO A 332 5.67 -0.76 5.27
C PRO A 332 6.54 -1.98 5.59
N VAL A 333 6.72 -2.83 4.60
CA VAL A 333 7.48 -4.09 4.72
C VAL A 333 8.98 -3.81 4.69
N TYR A 334 9.40 -2.81 3.94
CA TYR A 334 10.79 -2.40 3.81
C TYR A 334 10.88 -0.88 3.92
N GLU A 335 11.86 -0.40 4.69
CA GLU A 335 12.07 1.02 4.94
C GLU A 335 13.57 1.32 4.94
N GLU A 336 13.97 2.25 4.08
CA GLU A 336 15.30 2.85 4.00
C GLU A 336 15.18 4.37 4.03
N PRO A 337 16.28 5.12 4.26
CA PRO A 337 16.24 6.57 4.14
C PRO A 337 15.60 7.00 2.82
N HIS A 338 14.50 7.76 2.90
CA HIS A 338 13.74 8.32 1.79
C HIS A 338 12.90 7.34 0.94
N VAL A 339 12.90 6.04 1.24
CA VAL A 339 12.12 5.03 0.49
C VAL A 339 11.37 4.10 1.45
N GLN A 340 10.05 3.99 1.25
CA GLN A 340 9.19 3.06 1.98
C GLN A 340 8.45 2.16 1.00
N ILE A 341 8.51 0.85 1.20
CA ILE A 341 7.82 -0.13 0.37
C ILE A 341 6.86 -0.94 1.23
N GLY A 342 5.58 -0.91 0.87
CA GLY A 342 4.60 -1.88 1.35
C GLY A 342 4.28 -2.88 0.26
N ALA A 343 4.42 -4.17 0.57
CA ALA A 343 4.14 -5.23 -0.38
C ALA A 343 3.46 -6.39 0.34
N TYR A 344 2.19 -6.62 0.04
CA TYR A 344 1.34 -7.58 0.75
C TYR A 344 0.59 -8.48 -0.20
N ILE A 345 0.53 -9.75 0.16
CA ILE A 345 -0.32 -10.73 -0.46
C ILE A 345 -1.61 -10.86 0.35
N VAL A 346 -2.74 -10.87 -0.34
CA VAL A 346 -4.05 -11.09 0.26
C VAL A 346 -4.65 -12.36 -0.30
N GLU A 347 -4.72 -13.39 0.54
CA GLU A 347 -5.34 -14.67 0.22
C GLU A 347 -6.81 -14.66 0.63
N TYR A 348 -7.66 -15.19 -0.23
CA TYR A 348 -9.09 -15.35 0.00
C TYR A 348 -9.48 -16.81 -0.16
N GLU A 349 -10.14 -17.37 0.84
CA GLU A 349 -10.78 -18.68 0.71
C GLU A 349 -12.05 -18.55 -0.16
N THR A 350 -12.29 -19.53 -1.02
CA THR A 350 -13.48 -19.56 -1.87
C THR A 350 -14.06 -20.96 -1.86
N ASP A 351 -15.39 -21.06 -1.85
CA ASP A 351 -16.09 -22.35 -1.75
C ASP A 351 -16.03 -23.18 -3.05
N GLY A 352 -15.14 -22.85 -4.00
CA GLY A 352 -14.99 -23.51 -5.30
C GLY A 352 -16.22 -23.37 -6.22
N SER A 353 -17.30 -22.76 -5.75
CA SER A 353 -18.49 -22.48 -6.56
C SER A 353 -18.12 -21.45 -7.63
N LYS A 354 -18.45 -21.77 -8.89
CA LYS A 354 -18.45 -20.75 -9.94
C LYS A 354 -19.40 -19.66 -9.47
N ALA A 355 -18.90 -18.42 -9.37
CA ALA A 355 -19.71 -17.26 -9.05
C ALA A 355 -20.96 -17.32 -9.94
N LYS A 356 -22.15 -17.38 -9.34
CA LYS A 356 -23.38 -17.36 -10.12
C LYS A 356 -23.41 -16.01 -10.86
N SER A 357 -24.06 -15.95 -12.02
CA SER A 357 -24.23 -14.69 -12.78
C SER A 357 -24.72 -13.53 -11.88
N GLU A 358 -25.57 -13.84 -10.90
CA GLU A 358 -26.07 -12.90 -9.88
C GLU A 358 -24.97 -12.35 -8.95
N ASP A 359 -23.93 -13.14 -8.64
CA ASP A 359 -22.80 -12.71 -7.80
C ASP A 359 -21.91 -11.70 -8.52
N LEU A 360 -21.95 -11.60 -9.86
CA LEU A 360 -21.15 -10.63 -10.61
C LEU A 360 -21.67 -9.20 -10.43
N LEU A 361 -22.97 -9.04 -10.18
CA LEU A 361 -23.63 -7.76 -9.91
C LEU A 361 -23.58 -7.38 -8.43
N MET A 362 -23.24 -8.32 -7.55
CA MET A 362 -23.03 -8.07 -6.13
C MET A 362 -21.69 -7.35 -5.90
N THR A 363 -21.77 -6.15 -5.36
CA THR A 363 -20.59 -5.31 -5.04
C THR A 363 -20.09 -5.49 -3.61
N ASN A 364 -20.89 -6.12 -2.74
CA ASN A 364 -20.60 -6.33 -1.32
C ASN A 364 -20.11 -7.76 -0.98
N VAL A 365 -19.46 -8.44 -1.92
CA VAL A 365 -18.96 -9.80 -1.65
C VAL A 365 -17.77 -9.74 -0.70
N SER A 366 -17.82 -10.51 0.39
CA SER A 366 -16.74 -10.61 1.37
C SER A 366 -16.30 -12.06 1.53
N SER A 367 -14.99 -12.27 1.60
CA SER A 367 -14.39 -13.51 2.06
C SER A 367 -13.42 -13.19 3.21
N ALA A 368 -13.12 -14.19 4.03
CA ALA A 368 -12.07 -14.08 5.03
C ALA A 368 -10.74 -13.82 4.32
N ALA A 369 -10.08 -12.72 4.69
CA ALA A 369 -8.82 -12.29 4.10
C ALA A 369 -7.66 -12.64 5.01
N LYS A 370 -6.67 -13.37 4.50
CA LYS A 370 -5.38 -13.54 5.16
C LYS A 370 -4.38 -12.61 4.46
N ILE A 371 -3.86 -11.64 5.20
CA ILE A 371 -2.94 -10.63 4.68
C ILE A 371 -1.55 -10.99 5.19
N THR A 372 -0.61 -11.22 4.27
CA THR A 372 0.76 -11.63 4.57
C THR A 372 1.72 -10.64 3.90
N PRO A 373 2.63 -9.99 4.64
CA PRO A 373 3.67 -9.16 4.02
C PRO A 373 4.64 -10.04 3.22
N LEU A 374 5.16 -9.52 2.11
CA LEU A 374 6.29 -10.14 1.41
C LEU A 374 7.55 -10.14 2.30
N SER A 375 8.51 -10.98 1.95
CA SER A 375 9.81 -10.99 2.65
C SER A 375 10.54 -9.67 2.43
N ALA A 376 10.90 -8.99 3.53
CA ALA A 376 11.72 -7.78 3.47
C ALA A 376 13.08 -8.06 2.82
N LYS A 377 13.66 -9.24 3.08
CA LYS A 377 14.94 -9.66 2.46
C LYS A 377 14.80 -9.92 0.97
N ALA A 378 13.66 -10.44 0.51
CA ALA A 378 13.38 -10.61 -0.91
C ALA A 378 13.32 -9.26 -1.65
N ILE A 379 12.70 -8.25 -1.02
CA ILE A 379 12.65 -6.87 -1.53
C ILE A 379 14.05 -6.26 -1.56
N GLU A 380 14.79 -6.34 -0.45
CA GLU A 380 16.16 -5.82 -0.31
C GLU A 380 17.10 -6.36 -1.40
N ARG A 381 16.98 -7.66 -1.74
CA ARG A 381 17.80 -8.27 -2.81
C ARG A 381 17.56 -7.71 -4.21
N ARG A 382 16.43 -7.02 -4.44
CA ARG A 382 15.92 -6.68 -5.78
C ARG A 382 15.64 -5.21 -6.00
N ILE A 383 15.46 -4.45 -4.94
CA ILE A 383 15.17 -3.03 -5.05
C ILE A 383 16.33 -2.31 -5.74
N VAL A 384 16.02 -1.42 -6.68
CA VAL A 384 17.04 -0.53 -7.23
C VAL A 384 17.31 0.55 -6.20
N SER A 385 18.54 0.58 -5.67
CA SER A 385 19.05 1.70 -4.87
C SER A 385 19.27 2.93 -5.75
N ASN A 386 18.19 3.53 -6.24
CA ASN A 386 18.25 4.83 -6.92
C ASN A 386 18.31 5.91 -5.83
N GLY A 387 19.55 6.34 -5.53
CA GLY A 387 19.85 7.48 -4.66
C GLY A 387 19.45 8.83 -5.25
#